data_AF-U6LR11-F1
#
_entry.id   AF-U6LR11-F1
#
_cell.length_a   1.000
_cell.length_b   1.000
_cell.length_c   1.000
_cell.angle_alpha   90.00
_cell.angle_beta   90.00
_cell.angle_gamma   90.00
#
_symmetry.space_group_name_H-M   'P 1'
#
loop_
_entity.id
_entity.type
_entity.pdbx_description
1 polymer ?
#
loop_
_entity_poly.entity_id
_entity_poly.type
_entity_poly.pdbx_seq_one_letter_code
_entity_poly.pdbx_strand_id
1 'polypeptide(L)'
;MAASASLSAGPCARRVALSAAMLCFFVQISAVFGQLRFAAIGNYGFDPSGQKEVAETLKKTATAERISFLVSPGSNFPGGVSGANDTKWEDSFENVYSDEKGALKMPFLTVLGAEDWSGNYTALRERTELVYGENSSSEITSNSPKWTLPNWWYHYAAHFTASTGSAFISSGQRELSVGLVFIDTWVLSSAFPFGEITERAWGDLEKTLNLAPKVFDFILVIGNRPIYSSGSSKGDSLLQYYLQPLLKKADVDAYVSGYDRDLELIQEDGITYVNCGTGSLAGTSALVLSSGSEFFSGEKGFCLFELTAEGLVTKLINGENGNTLFEHKQPLKSRPERSTIDQFNSLSEIPEVVYVPVPEMGKLPGKDVFVRVVGTIGLCILTVLASMGVATGISRAMK
;
A
#
# COMPACT_ATOMS: atom_id res chain seq x y z
N MET A 1 -100.94 26.56 -21.02
CA MET A 1 -101.53 25.78 -19.90
C MET A 1 -100.48 24.73 -19.53
N ALA A 2 -99.61 25.04 -18.56
CA ALA A 2 -99.81 24.84 -17.11
C ALA A 2 -99.41 23.39 -16.74
N ALA A 3 -98.63 23.05 -15.72
CA ALA A 3 -98.04 23.73 -14.56
C ALA A 3 -97.08 22.68 -13.93
N SER A 4 -95.80 22.98 -13.65
CA SER A 4 -95.22 23.31 -12.34
C SER A 4 -95.54 22.40 -11.14
N ALA A 5 -94.47 21.88 -10.51
CA ALA A 5 -94.23 21.68 -9.05
C ALA A 5 -95.19 20.74 -8.28
N SER A 6 -94.88 20.08 -7.15
CA SER A 6 -93.75 19.90 -6.20
C SER A 6 -94.20 18.78 -5.22
N LEU A 7 -93.33 18.04 -4.52
CA LEU A 7 -93.00 18.19 -3.07
C LEU A 7 -92.15 16.95 -2.69
N SER A 8 -90.90 17.08 -2.22
CA SER A 8 -90.42 17.28 -0.83
C SER A 8 -90.26 15.95 -0.06
N ALA A 9 -89.29 15.68 0.81
CA ALA A 9 -88.14 16.39 1.40
C ALA A 9 -87.18 15.36 2.05
N GLY A 10 -85.91 15.76 2.28
CA GLY A 10 -85.16 15.35 3.48
C GLY A 10 -83.88 14.50 3.31
N PRO A 11 -82.88 14.65 4.21
CA PRO A 11 -81.46 14.70 3.84
C PRO A 11 -80.63 13.54 4.42
N CYS A 12 -79.63 13.00 3.71
CA CYS A 12 -78.44 12.44 4.38
C CYS A 12 -77.28 12.08 3.44
N ALA A 13 -76.08 12.31 3.96
CA ALA A 13 -74.87 11.50 3.76
C ALA A 13 -74.09 11.63 2.43
N ARG A 14 -73.15 12.57 2.47
CA ARG A 14 -71.70 12.37 2.28
C ARG A 14 -71.21 11.43 1.17
N ARG A 15 -70.60 12.08 0.18
CA ARG A 15 -69.37 11.74 -0.56
C ARG A 15 -68.55 10.55 0.00
N VAL A 16 -68.28 9.56 -0.84
CA VAL A 16 -67.00 8.83 -0.86
C VAL A 16 -66.63 8.53 -2.32
N ALA A 17 -65.85 9.42 -2.93
CA ALA A 17 -65.05 9.07 -4.09
C ALA A 17 -63.70 8.57 -3.55
N LEU A 18 -63.46 7.26 -3.62
CA LEU A 18 -62.18 6.67 -3.25
C LEU A 18 -61.20 6.90 -4.41
N SER A 19 -60.36 7.92 -4.28
CA SER A 19 -59.18 8.09 -5.12
C SER A 19 -58.14 7.05 -4.72
N ALA A 20 -57.88 6.07 -5.59
CA ALA A 20 -56.77 5.14 -5.44
C ALA A 20 -55.46 5.86 -5.82
N ALA A 21 -54.87 6.58 -4.88
CA ALA A 21 -53.50 7.05 -4.99
C ALA A 21 -52.57 5.87 -4.70
N MET A 22 -52.05 5.25 -5.77
CA MET A 22 -51.00 4.24 -5.68
C MET A 22 -49.71 4.95 -5.26
N LEU A 23 -49.42 4.98 -3.96
CA LEU A 23 -48.12 5.41 -3.45
C LEU A 23 -47.08 4.37 -3.88
N CYS A 24 -46.41 4.60 -5.01
CA CYS A 24 -45.14 3.95 -5.30
C CYS A 24 -44.10 4.52 -4.34
N PHE A 25 -43.99 3.92 -3.16
CA PHE A 25 -42.78 4.06 -2.34
C PHE A 25 -41.63 3.43 -3.14
N PHE A 26 -40.87 4.26 -3.85
CA PHE A 26 -39.53 3.89 -4.27
C PHE A 26 -38.70 3.75 -2.99
N VAL A 27 -38.68 2.55 -2.42
CA VAL A 27 -37.60 2.16 -1.53
C VAL A 27 -36.36 2.19 -2.40
N GLN A 28 -35.54 3.24 -2.28
CA GLN A 28 -34.15 3.18 -2.71
C GLN A 28 -33.50 2.09 -1.85
N ILE A 29 -33.59 0.85 -2.33
CA ILE A 29 -32.68 -0.19 -1.89
C ILE A 29 -31.33 0.30 -2.39
N SER A 30 -30.50 0.83 -1.50
CA SER A 30 -29.09 1.08 -1.81
C SER A 30 -28.54 -0.23 -2.35
N ALA A 31 -28.28 -0.28 -3.66
CA ALA A 31 -27.67 -1.44 -4.26
C ALA A 31 -26.34 -1.65 -3.55
N VAL A 32 -26.24 -2.71 -2.76
CA VAL A 32 -24.98 -3.12 -2.15
C VAL A 32 -24.16 -3.70 -3.30
N PHE A 33 -23.34 -2.85 -3.91
CA PHE A 33 -22.29 -3.30 -4.81
C PHE A 33 -21.24 -4.00 -3.95
N GLY A 34 -21.04 -5.28 -4.20
CA GLY A 34 -19.99 -6.03 -3.57
C GLY A 34 -18.61 -5.54 -4.04
N GLN A 35 -17.83 -5.00 -3.12
CA GLN A 35 -16.54 -4.37 -3.37
C GLN A 35 -15.58 -4.69 -2.23
N LEU A 36 -14.28 -4.66 -2.50
CA LEU A 36 -13.24 -4.70 -1.49
C LEU A 36 -12.53 -3.35 -1.44
N ARG A 37 -12.35 -2.80 -0.24
CA ARG A 37 -11.69 -1.50 -0.04
C ARG A 37 -10.58 -1.61 0.97
N PHE A 38 -9.42 -1.07 0.64
CA PHE A 38 -8.28 -0.97 1.55
C PHE A 38 -7.56 0.36 1.36
N ALA A 39 -6.85 0.84 2.37
CA ALA A 39 -6.03 2.04 2.26
C ALA A 39 -4.54 1.73 2.44
N ALA A 40 -3.70 2.46 1.71
CA ALA A 40 -2.25 2.45 1.87
C ALA A 40 -1.79 3.69 2.63
N ILE A 41 -0.85 3.53 3.56
CA ILE A 41 -0.19 4.64 4.26
C ILE A 41 1.29 4.33 4.48
N GLY A 42 2.17 5.12 3.86
CA GLY A 42 3.63 4.99 3.98
C GLY A 42 4.27 6.18 4.67
N ASN A 43 5.50 6.00 5.16
CA ASN A 43 6.29 7.06 5.82
C ASN A 43 5.53 7.81 6.92
N TYR A 44 4.75 7.09 7.73
CA TYR A 44 3.87 7.74 8.70
C TYR A 44 4.55 8.06 10.04
N GLY A 45 5.69 7.45 10.37
CA GLY A 45 6.30 7.64 11.68
C GLY A 45 7.18 8.89 11.83
N PHE A 46 7.25 9.79 10.83
CA PHE A 46 8.27 10.86 10.79
C PHE A 46 7.89 12.17 11.49
N ASP A 47 6.61 12.50 11.58
CA ASP A 47 6.14 13.73 12.24
C ASP A 47 4.88 13.46 13.07
N PRO A 48 4.97 13.49 14.41
CA PRO A 48 3.83 13.12 15.28
C PRO A 48 2.58 13.97 15.06
N SER A 49 2.72 15.25 14.73
CA SER A 49 1.57 16.15 14.55
C SER A 49 0.84 15.84 13.25
N GLY A 50 1.55 15.83 12.12
CA GLY A 50 0.99 15.50 10.82
C GLY A 50 0.51 14.06 10.74
N GLN A 51 1.19 13.12 11.40
CA GLN A 51 0.73 11.74 11.51
C GLN A 51 -0.65 11.64 12.17
N LYS A 52 -0.85 12.32 13.31
CA LYS A 52 -2.15 12.33 14.01
C LYS A 52 -3.25 12.92 13.15
N GLU A 53 -2.97 14.00 12.43
CA GLU A 53 -3.92 14.63 11.52
C GLU A 53 -4.36 13.66 10.40
N VAL A 54 -3.39 13.04 9.73
CA VAL A 54 -3.65 12.03 8.69
C VAL A 54 -4.42 10.84 9.27
N ALA A 55 -4.06 10.38 10.46
CA ALA A 55 -4.71 9.27 11.14
C ALA A 55 -6.18 9.56 11.47
N GLU A 56 -6.52 10.76 11.93
CA GLU A 56 -7.90 11.16 12.20
C GLU A 56 -8.75 11.18 10.92
N THR A 57 -8.19 11.64 9.80
CA THR A 57 -8.85 11.57 8.51
C THR A 57 -9.01 10.13 8.04
N LEU A 58 -7.97 9.29 8.18
CA LEU A 58 -8.02 7.87 7.85
C LEU A 58 -9.10 7.13 8.65
N LYS A 59 -9.26 7.38 9.95
CA LYS A 59 -10.33 6.81 10.80
C LYS A 59 -11.72 7.15 10.28
N LYS A 60 -11.95 8.43 9.93
CA LYS A 60 -13.22 8.90 9.36
C LYS A 60 -13.50 8.23 8.02
N THR A 61 -12.51 8.20 7.12
CA THR A 61 -12.63 7.56 5.81
C THR A 61 -12.84 6.06 5.93
N ALA A 62 -12.16 5.38 6.86
CA ALA A 62 -12.35 3.95 7.10
C ALA A 62 -13.79 3.60 7.49
N THR A 63 -14.39 4.43 8.34
CA THR A 63 -15.80 4.26 8.74
C THR A 63 -16.75 4.57 7.59
N ALA A 64 -16.53 5.68 6.88
CA ALA A 64 -17.40 6.14 5.80
C ALA A 64 -17.37 5.20 4.57
N GLU A 65 -16.17 4.80 4.17
CA GLU A 65 -15.94 3.98 2.98
C GLU A 65 -15.89 2.48 3.27
N ARG A 66 -15.98 2.05 4.54
CA ARG A 66 -15.92 0.64 4.97
C ARG A 66 -14.63 -0.06 4.52
N ILE A 67 -13.50 0.56 4.83
CA ILE A 67 -12.17 -0.01 4.61
C ILE A 67 -12.05 -1.32 5.40
N SER A 68 -11.54 -2.38 4.77
CA SER A 68 -11.47 -3.73 5.33
C SER A 68 -10.11 -4.09 5.93
N PHE A 69 -9.04 -3.45 5.43
CA PHE A 69 -7.67 -3.58 5.96
C PHE A 69 -6.83 -2.38 5.51
N LEU A 70 -5.67 -2.22 6.15
CA LEU A 70 -4.65 -1.25 5.79
C LEU A 70 -3.43 -1.98 5.22
N VAL A 71 -2.77 -1.33 4.27
CA VAL A 71 -1.44 -1.72 3.79
C VAL A 71 -0.44 -0.61 4.07
N SER A 72 0.82 -0.96 4.29
CA SER A 72 1.90 0.02 4.38
C SER A 72 3.07 -0.39 3.50
N PRO A 73 3.53 0.49 2.59
CA PRO A 73 4.75 0.28 1.85
C PRO A 73 6.02 0.45 2.72
N GLY A 74 5.88 0.73 4.01
CA GLY A 74 6.96 0.71 4.98
C GLY A 74 7.54 2.08 5.32
N SER A 75 8.78 2.06 5.83
CA SER A 75 9.40 3.17 6.57
C SER A 75 8.51 3.58 7.75
N ASN A 76 8.18 2.58 8.56
CA ASN A 76 7.17 2.61 9.61
C ASN A 76 7.65 3.46 10.79
N PHE A 77 8.89 3.22 11.24
CA PHE A 77 9.49 3.92 12.37
C PHE A 77 10.84 4.55 11.94
N PRO A 78 11.00 5.88 11.99
CA PRO A 78 12.28 6.52 11.74
C PRO A 78 13.33 6.01 12.74
N GLY A 79 14.47 5.54 12.23
CA GLY A 79 15.49 4.89 13.04
C GLY A 79 15.13 3.49 13.58
N GLY A 80 14.03 2.89 13.09
CA GLY A 80 13.49 1.61 13.54
C GLY A 80 13.05 1.60 15.02
N VAL A 81 12.83 0.42 15.57
CA VAL A 81 12.57 0.19 17.00
C VAL A 81 13.78 -0.45 17.66
N SER A 82 13.93 -0.31 18.97
CA SER A 82 14.97 -0.98 19.77
C SER A 82 14.60 -2.42 20.14
N GLY A 83 13.30 -2.74 20.18
CA GLY A 83 12.80 -4.06 20.54
C GLY A 83 11.26 -4.11 20.60
N ALA A 84 10.73 -5.25 21.04
CA ALA A 84 9.28 -5.48 21.16
C ALA A 84 8.59 -4.56 22.18
N ASN A 85 9.33 -4.05 23.18
CA ASN A 85 8.84 -3.17 24.24
C ASN A 85 9.26 -1.70 24.04
N ASP A 86 9.67 -1.31 22.83
CA ASP A 86 9.99 0.08 22.53
C ASP A 86 8.73 0.95 22.65
N THR A 87 8.83 2.12 23.30
CA THR A 87 7.69 3.04 23.46
C THR A 87 7.16 3.57 22.13
N LYS A 88 7.96 3.52 21.05
CA LYS A 88 7.51 3.86 19.69
C LYS A 88 6.27 3.07 19.25
N TRP A 89 6.09 1.83 19.72
CA TRP A 89 4.87 1.06 19.41
C TRP A 89 3.63 1.78 19.92
N GLU A 90 3.65 2.22 21.17
CA GLU A 90 2.54 2.95 21.78
C GLU A 90 2.43 4.36 21.20
N ASP A 91 3.53 5.11 21.19
CA ASP A 91 3.57 6.53 20.86
C ASP A 91 3.30 6.84 19.39
N SER A 92 3.77 5.98 18.48
CA SER A 92 3.78 6.23 17.03
C SER A 92 2.93 5.23 16.22
N PHE A 93 2.27 4.26 16.86
CA PHE A 93 1.37 3.34 16.17
C PHE A 93 0.05 3.16 16.94
N GLU A 94 0.07 2.58 18.14
CA GLU A 94 -1.15 2.17 18.84
C GLU A 94 -2.01 3.35 19.26
N ASN A 95 -1.44 4.35 19.95
CA ASN A 95 -2.18 5.53 20.40
C ASN A 95 -2.57 6.46 19.25
N VAL A 96 -1.88 6.38 18.11
CA VAL A 96 -2.18 7.20 16.94
C VAL A 96 -3.36 6.63 16.16
N TYR A 97 -3.38 5.31 15.94
CA TYR A 97 -4.36 4.67 15.07
C TYR A 97 -5.51 3.97 15.80
N SER A 98 -5.50 3.90 17.13
CA SER A 98 -6.66 3.46 17.91
C SER A 98 -7.71 4.56 18.10
N ASP A 99 -8.95 4.13 18.33
CA ASP A 99 -10.04 4.97 18.80
C ASP A 99 -11.08 4.11 19.55
N GLU A 100 -12.00 4.76 20.27
CA GLU A 100 -13.03 4.05 21.07
C GLU A 100 -13.91 3.14 20.20
N LYS A 101 -14.17 3.53 18.95
CA LYS A 101 -15.03 2.78 18.02
C LYS A 101 -14.30 1.66 17.30
N GLY A 102 -12.97 1.59 17.40
CA GLY A 102 -12.16 0.63 16.67
C GLY A 102 -12.28 0.79 15.15
N ALA A 103 -12.36 2.03 14.65
CA ALA A 103 -12.50 2.36 13.24
C ALA A 103 -11.37 1.76 12.38
N LEU A 104 -10.18 1.61 12.96
CA LEU A 104 -9.03 0.97 12.33
C LEU A 104 -8.66 -0.38 12.98
N LYS A 105 -9.58 -1.01 13.71
CA LYS A 105 -9.40 -2.35 14.29
C LYS A 105 -9.50 -3.43 13.20
N MET A 106 -8.50 -3.48 12.33
CA MET A 106 -8.41 -4.32 11.14
C MET A 106 -6.95 -4.72 10.87
N PRO A 107 -6.67 -5.66 9.96
CA PRO A 107 -5.30 -6.00 9.60
C PRO A 107 -4.52 -4.78 9.08
N PHE A 108 -3.28 -4.66 9.52
CA PHE A 108 -2.29 -3.70 9.03
C PHE A 108 -1.13 -4.47 8.40
N LEU A 109 -1.22 -4.69 7.10
CA LEU A 109 -0.26 -5.48 6.31
C LEU A 109 0.90 -4.58 5.90
N THR A 110 2.10 -4.79 6.43
CA THR A 110 3.24 -3.89 6.20
C THR A 110 4.45 -4.61 5.61
N VAL A 111 5.39 -3.83 5.08
CA VAL A 111 6.76 -4.22 4.74
C VAL A 111 7.74 -3.28 5.43
N LEU A 112 9.02 -3.62 5.42
CA LEU A 112 10.04 -2.72 5.94
C LEU A 112 10.51 -1.72 4.88
N GLY A 113 10.79 -0.51 5.35
CA GLY A 113 11.53 0.49 4.60
C GLY A 113 12.96 0.66 5.09
N ALA A 114 13.71 1.52 4.42
CA ALA A 114 15.12 1.75 4.74
C ALA A 114 15.34 2.23 6.19
N GLU A 115 14.41 3.02 6.73
CA GLU A 115 14.47 3.48 8.12
C GLU A 115 14.28 2.35 9.13
N ASP A 116 13.41 1.38 8.82
CA ASP A 116 13.11 0.27 9.72
C ASP A 116 14.33 -0.65 9.88
N TRP A 117 15.05 -0.89 8.78
CA TRP A 117 16.28 -1.67 8.73
C TRP A 117 17.44 -1.05 9.52
N SER A 118 17.36 0.22 9.92
CA SER A 118 18.38 0.88 10.74
C SER A 118 18.27 0.56 12.24
N GLY A 119 17.12 0.03 12.69
CA GLY A 119 16.89 -0.42 14.06
C GLY A 119 16.87 -1.94 14.18
N ASN A 120 16.19 -2.44 15.21
CA ASN A 120 15.93 -3.85 15.43
C ASN A 120 14.76 -4.31 14.54
N TYR A 121 15.06 -4.60 13.28
CA TYR A 121 14.09 -5.11 12.29
C TYR A 121 13.47 -6.46 12.70
N THR A 122 14.21 -7.30 13.41
CA THR A 122 13.69 -8.57 13.96
C THR A 122 12.51 -8.33 14.89
N ALA A 123 12.59 -7.32 15.75
CA ALA A 123 11.49 -6.95 16.65
C ALA A 123 10.21 -6.51 15.91
N LEU A 124 10.34 -5.88 14.74
CA LEU A 124 9.19 -5.52 13.90
C LEU A 124 8.45 -6.76 13.39
N ARG A 125 9.20 -7.81 13.00
CA ARG A 125 8.61 -9.08 12.57
C ARG A 125 8.00 -9.83 13.77
N GLU A 126 8.72 -9.92 14.88
CA GLU A 126 8.28 -10.59 16.11
C GLU A 126 6.98 -9.98 16.67
N ARG A 127 6.73 -8.69 16.43
CA ARG A 127 5.46 -8.05 16.82
C ARG A 127 4.24 -8.78 16.25
N THR A 128 4.35 -9.37 15.05
CA THR A 128 3.27 -10.18 14.47
C THR A 128 2.93 -11.39 15.35
N GLU A 129 3.94 -12.06 15.91
CA GLU A 129 3.73 -13.20 16.81
C GLU A 129 3.08 -12.75 18.12
N LEU A 130 3.37 -11.54 18.60
CA LEU A 130 2.72 -10.97 19.78
C LEU A 130 1.24 -10.62 19.51
N VAL A 131 0.90 -10.20 18.29
CA VAL A 131 -0.48 -9.85 17.91
C VAL A 131 -1.35 -11.09 17.67
N TYR A 132 -0.78 -12.15 17.09
CA TYR A 132 -1.52 -13.34 16.63
C TYR A 132 -1.22 -14.63 17.40
N GLY A 133 -0.21 -14.66 18.27
CA GLY A 133 0.21 -15.84 19.01
C GLY A 133 -0.67 -16.17 20.23
N GLU A 134 -0.47 -17.35 20.81
CA GLU A 134 -1.30 -17.88 21.92
C GLU A 134 -1.31 -16.99 23.17
N ASN A 135 -0.25 -16.19 23.37
CA ASN A 135 -0.10 -15.26 24.49
C ASN A 135 -0.43 -13.80 24.11
N SER A 136 -1.18 -13.56 23.03
CA SER A 136 -1.57 -12.20 22.62
C SER A 136 -2.29 -11.50 23.79
N SER A 137 -1.69 -10.45 24.34
CA SER A 137 -2.32 -9.72 25.43
C SER A 137 -3.51 -8.91 24.91
N SER A 138 -4.58 -8.83 25.71
CA SER A 138 -5.72 -7.97 25.43
C SER A 138 -5.34 -6.48 25.33
N GLU A 139 -4.20 -6.10 25.92
CA GLU A 139 -3.64 -4.75 25.88
C GLU A 139 -2.99 -4.44 24.52
N ILE A 140 -2.18 -5.35 23.95
CA ILE A 140 -1.59 -5.20 22.60
C ILE A 140 -2.67 -5.20 21.50
N THR A 141 -3.86 -5.74 21.78
CA THR A 141 -4.98 -5.90 20.82
C THR A 141 -6.14 -4.92 21.05
N SER A 142 -5.92 -3.89 21.87
CA SER A 142 -6.90 -2.86 22.21
C SER A 142 -7.11 -1.87 21.07
N ASN A 143 -8.17 -2.09 20.26
CA ASN A 143 -8.76 -1.19 19.25
C ASN A 143 -7.83 -0.52 18.20
N SER A 144 -6.54 -0.84 18.20
CA SER A 144 -5.55 -0.43 17.21
C SER A 144 -5.57 -1.37 15.99
N PRO A 145 -4.94 -0.97 14.87
CA PRO A 145 -4.70 -1.86 13.74
C PRO A 145 -3.81 -3.05 14.14
N LYS A 146 -4.10 -4.22 13.57
CA LYS A 146 -3.36 -5.45 13.86
C LYS A 146 -2.11 -5.54 12.99
N TRP A 147 -0.97 -5.22 13.59
CA TRP A 147 0.34 -5.31 12.93
C TRP A 147 0.60 -6.70 12.34
N THR A 148 0.84 -6.75 11.03
CA THR A 148 1.05 -7.99 10.27
C THR A 148 2.29 -7.86 9.39
N LEU A 149 3.36 -8.53 9.80
CA LEU A 149 4.62 -8.70 9.09
C LEU A 149 5.14 -10.13 9.37
N PRO A 150 4.61 -11.16 8.68
CA PRO A 150 4.97 -12.55 8.96
C PRO A 150 6.41 -12.90 8.53
N ASN A 151 6.87 -12.29 7.44
CA ASN A 151 8.22 -12.37 6.87
C ASN A 151 8.54 -11.04 6.15
N TRP A 152 9.80 -10.82 5.75
CA TRP A 152 10.23 -9.59 5.05
C TRP A 152 9.55 -9.42 3.68
N TRP A 153 9.34 -10.52 2.97
CA TRP A 153 8.49 -10.63 1.79
C TRP A 153 7.45 -11.72 2.01
N TYR A 154 6.22 -11.51 1.53
CA TYR A 154 5.12 -12.45 1.69
C TYR A 154 4.02 -12.13 0.67
N HIS A 155 2.94 -12.90 0.72
CA HIS A 155 1.74 -12.62 -0.06
C HIS A 155 0.50 -12.78 0.82
N TYR A 156 -0.58 -12.12 0.42
CA TYR A 156 -1.87 -12.17 1.09
C TYR A 156 -2.98 -12.29 0.03
N ALA A 157 -3.82 -13.30 0.19
CA ALA A 157 -4.98 -13.53 -0.66
C ALA A 157 -6.25 -12.99 0.00
N ALA A 158 -7.01 -12.19 -0.73
CA ALA A 158 -8.34 -11.75 -0.32
C ALA A 158 -9.38 -12.13 -1.38
N HIS A 159 -10.62 -12.27 -0.94
CA HIS A 159 -11.74 -12.58 -1.83
C HIS A 159 -12.91 -11.68 -1.48
N PHE A 160 -13.69 -11.30 -2.49
CA PHE A 160 -14.95 -10.59 -2.28
C PHE A 160 -15.97 -11.01 -3.33
N THR A 161 -17.23 -11.07 -2.91
CA THR A 161 -18.35 -11.30 -3.82
C THR A 161 -18.77 -9.98 -4.43
N ALA A 162 -18.72 -9.86 -5.76
CA ALA A 162 -19.21 -8.70 -6.49
C ALA A 162 -20.58 -8.98 -7.12
N SER A 163 -21.45 -7.97 -7.09
CA SER A 163 -22.78 -8.04 -7.70
C SER A 163 -22.70 -7.58 -9.16
N THR A 164 -22.77 -8.51 -10.11
CA THR A 164 -22.88 -8.17 -11.54
C THR A 164 -24.36 -7.98 -11.86
N GLY A 165 -24.81 -6.74 -12.01
CA GLY A 165 -26.24 -6.43 -12.11
C GLY A 165 -26.98 -7.09 -13.28
N SER A 166 -27.96 -7.95 -12.98
CA SER A 166 -29.34 -7.94 -13.50
C SER A 166 -30.15 -9.00 -12.75
N ALA A 167 -31.13 -8.57 -11.95
CA ALA A 167 -31.88 -9.41 -11.03
C ALA A 167 -32.90 -10.36 -11.69
N PHE A 168 -32.92 -10.48 -13.02
CA PHE A 168 -33.99 -11.21 -13.71
C PHE A 168 -33.65 -12.62 -14.17
N ILE A 169 -32.37 -13.00 -14.30
CA ILE A 169 -31.99 -14.38 -14.62
C ILE A 169 -30.64 -14.67 -13.95
N SER A 170 -30.67 -15.54 -12.93
CA SER A 170 -29.52 -15.94 -12.10
C SER A 170 -29.06 -14.88 -11.10
N SER A 171 -28.91 -15.24 -9.83
CA SER A 171 -28.21 -14.42 -8.85
C SER A 171 -26.75 -14.23 -9.29
N GLY A 172 -26.49 -13.19 -10.09
CA GLY A 172 -25.19 -12.85 -10.69
C GLY A 172 -24.18 -12.36 -9.66
N GLN A 173 -23.79 -13.24 -8.76
CA GLN A 173 -22.70 -13.03 -7.83
C GLN A 173 -21.44 -13.65 -8.42
N ARG A 174 -20.41 -12.82 -8.65
CA ARG A 174 -19.09 -13.26 -9.09
C ARG A 174 -18.14 -13.13 -7.90
N GLU A 175 -17.51 -14.22 -7.51
CA GLU A 175 -16.41 -14.16 -6.54
C GLU A 175 -15.13 -13.71 -7.25
N LEU A 176 -14.52 -12.65 -6.73
CA LEU A 176 -13.29 -12.07 -7.24
C LEU A 176 -12.18 -12.28 -6.21
N SER A 177 -11.00 -12.58 -6.72
CA SER A 177 -9.82 -12.92 -5.94
C SER A 177 -8.72 -11.87 -6.11
N VAL A 178 -8.03 -11.52 -5.04
CA VAL A 178 -7.05 -10.45 -4.97
C VAL A 178 -5.77 -10.99 -4.36
N GLY A 179 -4.68 -10.92 -5.11
CA GLY A 179 -3.33 -11.26 -4.64
C GLY A 179 -2.55 -10.00 -4.33
N LEU A 180 -2.23 -9.79 -3.05
CA LEU A 180 -1.29 -8.77 -2.61
C LEU A 180 0.07 -9.41 -2.41
N VAL A 181 1.10 -8.93 -3.10
CA VAL A 181 2.48 -9.42 -2.99
C VAL A 181 3.33 -8.36 -2.33
N PHE A 182 3.81 -8.63 -1.13
CA PHE A 182 4.61 -7.73 -0.32
C PHE A 182 6.09 -8.05 -0.50
N ILE A 183 6.88 -7.04 -0.91
CA ILE A 183 8.30 -7.20 -1.19
C ILE A 183 9.15 -6.26 -0.32
N ASP A 184 10.31 -6.75 0.11
CA ASP A 184 11.32 -5.91 0.75
C ASP A 184 12.34 -5.42 -0.29
N THR A 185 12.17 -4.18 -0.72
CA THR A 185 13.05 -3.58 -1.75
C THR A 185 14.51 -3.41 -1.29
N TRP A 186 14.80 -3.43 0.02
CA TRP A 186 16.17 -3.42 0.51
C TRP A 186 16.78 -4.82 0.45
N VAL A 187 16.05 -5.87 0.80
CA VAL A 187 16.48 -7.28 0.61
C VAL A 187 16.75 -7.61 -0.86
N LEU A 188 15.91 -7.10 -1.76
CA LEU A 188 16.08 -7.29 -3.21
C LEU A 188 17.24 -6.48 -3.81
N SER A 189 17.81 -5.54 -3.05
CA SER A 189 18.91 -4.69 -3.50
C SER A 189 20.24 -5.44 -3.54
N SER A 190 21.09 -5.11 -4.52
CA SER A 190 22.47 -5.58 -4.56
C SER A 190 23.33 -5.09 -3.38
N ALA A 191 22.85 -4.11 -2.61
CA ALA A 191 23.53 -3.60 -1.42
C ALA A 191 23.23 -4.43 -0.15
N PHE A 192 22.28 -5.36 -0.21
CA PHE A 192 21.95 -6.24 0.91
C PHE A 192 23.11 -7.22 1.19
N PRO A 193 23.55 -7.37 2.45
CA PRO A 193 24.78 -8.09 2.76
C PRO A 193 24.66 -9.63 2.70
N PHE A 194 23.45 -10.21 2.68
CA PHE A 194 23.25 -11.66 2.69
C PHE A 194 22.68 -12.16 1.36
N GLY A 195 23.57 -12.46 0.40
CA GLY A 195 23.22 -12.85 -0.96
C GLY A 195 22.24 -14.04 -1.06
N GLU A 196 22.40 -15.07 -0.23
CA GLU A 196 21.50 -16.24 -0.23
C GLU A 196 20.04 -15.87 0.10
N ILE A 197 19.84 -14.89 0.99
CA ILE A 197 18.51 -14.40 1.35
C ILE A 197 17.94 -13.55 0.20
N THR A 198 18.76 -12.73 -0.45
CA THR A 198 18.38 -11.98 -1.65
C THR A 198 17.98 -12.91 -2.79
N GLU A 199 18.76 -13.97 -3.05
CA GLU A 199 18.45 -14.97 -4.07
C GLU A 199 17.13 -15.69 -3.78
N ARG A 200 16.91 -16.08 -2.52
CA ARG A 200 15.63 -16.67 -2.08
C ARG A 200 14.46 -15.71 -2.29
N ALA A 201 14.60 -14.45 -1.89
CA ALA A 201 13.56 -13.44 -2.05
C ALA A 201 13.19 -13.22 -3.53
N TRP A 202 14.19 -13.15 -4.42
CA TRP A 202 13.94 -13.08 -5.87
C TRP A 202 13.28 -14.33 -6.42
N GLY A 203 13.72 -15.52 -6.00
CA GLY A 203 13.14 -16.80 -6.43
C GLY A 203 11.68 -16.97 -6.00
N ASP A 204 11.37 -16.62 -4.74
CA ASP A 204 10.00 -16.65 -4.22
C ASP A 204 9.12 -15.62 -4.95
N LEU A 205 9.63 -14.43 -5.22
CA LEU A 205 8.92 -13.38 -5.96
C LEU A 205 8.62 -13.80 -7.40
N GLU A 206 9.61 -14.33 -8.14
CA GLU A 206 9.43 -14.79 -9.50
C GLU A 206 8.40 -15.92 -9.57
N LYS A 207 8.48 -16.89 -8.65
CA LYS A 207 7.50 -17.99 -8.58
C LYS A 207 6.09 -17.47 -8.26
N THR A 208 5.97 -16.57 -7.29
CA THR A 208 4.69 -15.97 -6.91
C THR A 208 4.06 -15.21 -8.08
N LEU A 209 4.83 -14.34 -8.76
CA LEU A 209 4.33 -13.56 -9.90
C LEU A 209 4.03 -14.44 -11.13
N ASN A 210 4.73 -15.56 -11.31
CA ASN A 210 4.42 -16.50 -12.39
C ASN A 210 3.12 -17.29 -12.15
N LEU A 211 2.72 -17.48 -10.89
CA LEU A 211 1.50 -18.19 -10.51
C LEU A 211 0.30 -17.25 -10.33
N ALA A 212 0.54 -16.01 -9.90
CA ALA A 212 -0.51 -15.06 -9.56
C ALA A 212 -1.56 -14.84 -10.68
N PRO A 213 -1.20 -14.72 -11.99
CA PRO A 213 -2.19 -14.57 -13.08
C PRO A 213 -3.13 -15.76 -13.26
N LYS A 214 -2.70 -16.95 -12.80
CA LYS A 214 -3.49 -18.19 -12.84
C LYS A 214 -4.47 -18.29 -11.67
N VAL A 215 -4.24 -17.50 -10.62
CA VAL A 215 -4.96 -17.60 -9.35
C VAL A 215 -5.88 -16.40 -9.12
N PHE A 216 -5.38 -15.18 -9.32
CA PHE A 216 -6.03 -13.95 -8.87
C PHE A 216 -6.64 -13.15 -10.01
N ASP A 217 -7.76 -12.47 -9.75
CA ASP A 217 -8.35 -11.48 -10.67
C ASP A 217 -7.55 -10.17 -10.61
N PHE A 218 -7.20 -9.72 -9.42
CA PHE A 218 -6.38 -8.53 -9.17
C PHE A 218 -5.03 -8.91 -8.57
N ILE A 219 -3.95 -8.31 -9.06
CA ILE A 219 -2.60 -8.52 -8.52
C ILE A 219 -1.98 -7.17 -8.20
N LEU A 220 -1.69 -6.92 -6.92
CA LEU A 220 -1.03 -5.70 -6.48
C LEU A 220 0.28 -6.07 -5.80
N VAL A 221 1.32 -5.30 -6.08
CA VAL A 221 2.64 -5.48 -5.45
C VAL A 221 2.93 -4.27 -4.57
N ILE A 222 3.37 -4.52 -3.33
CA ILE A 222 3.61 -3.49 -2.32
C ILE A 222 5.07 -3.57 -1.88
N GLY A 223 5.80 -2.46 -1.97
CA GLY A 223 7.20 -2.37 -1.57
C GLY A 223 7.57 -0.95 -1.17
N ASN A 224 8.73 -0.74 -0.54
CA ASN A 224 9.08 0.61 -0.08
C ASN A 224 9.54 1.53 -1.22
N ARG A 225 10.59 1.15 -1.96
CA ARG A 225 11.15 2.01 -3.02
C ARG A 225 10.27 2.06 -4.28
N PRO A 226 10.02 3.24 -4.88
CA PRO A 226 9.34 3.35 -6.16
C PRO A 226 10.19 2.80 -7.31
N ILE A 227 9.55 2.13 -8.29
CA ILE A 227 10.18 1.83 -9.58
C ILE A 227 10.32 3.13 -10.39
N TYR A 228 9.23 3.89 -10.47
CA TYR A 228 9.14 5.20 -11.09
C TYR A 228 8.69 6.23 -10.07
N SER A 229 9.28 7.42 -10.10
CA SER A 229 8.88 8.52 -9.23
C SER A 229 9.36 9.86 -9.79
N SER A 230 8.54 10.89 -9.66
CA SER A 230 8.91 12.29 -9.86
C SER A 230 9.44 12.95 -8.59
N GLY A 231 9.37 12.25 -7.46
CA GLY A 231 9.87 12.65 -6.15
C GLY A 231 11.39 12.74 -6.06
N SER A 232 11.91 12.63 -4.84
CA SER A 232 13.34 12.86 -4.56
C SER A 232 14.23 11.69 -5.01
N SER A 233 13.74 10.45 -5.00
CA SER A 233 14.50 9.29 -5.48
C SER A 233 14.71 9.27 -6.99
N LYS A 234 13.77 9.84 -7.76
CA LYS A 234 13.65 9.69 -9.22
C LYS A 234 13.43 8.24 -9.69
N GLY A 235 12.91 7.39 -8.81
CA GLY A 235 12.72 5.97 -9.04
C GLY A 235 13.99 5.16 -8.78
N ASP A 236 13.95 3.87 -9.09
CA ASP A 236 15.05 2.94 -8.87
C ASP A 236 15.36 2.17 -10.15
N SER A 237 16.50 2.45 -10.77
CA SER A 237 16.90 1.83 -12.03
C SER A 237 17.15 0.31 -11.91
N LEU A 238 17.53 -0.19 -10.73
CA LEU A 238 17.68 -1.64 -10.53
C LEU A 238 16.30 -2.30 -10.52
N LEU A 239 15.31 -1.69 -9.86
CA LEU A 239 13.95 -2.20 -9.89
C LEU A 239 13.32 -2.08 -11.28
N GLN A 240 13.60 -1.01 -12.04
CA GLN A 240 13.19 -0.92 -13.44
C GLN A 240 13.80 -2.04 -14.29
N TYR A 241 15.07 -2.39 -14.05
CA TYR A 241 15.74 -3.42 -14.85
C TYR A 241 15.31 -4.85 -14.48
N TYR A 242 15.18 -5.16 -13.18
CA TYR A 242 14.93 -6.53 -12.71
C TYR A 242 13.48 -6.80 -12.31
N LEU A 243 12.82 -5.87 -11.63
CA LEU A 243 11.47 -6.08 -11.11
C LEU A 243 10.39 -5.78 -12.14
N GLN A 244 10.48 -4.65 -12.85
CA GLN A 244 9.45 -4.25 -13.82
C GLN A 244 9.15 -5.33 -14.88
N PRO A 245 10.14 -6.05 -15.46
CA PRO A 245 9.82 -7.11 -16.41
C PRO A 245 8.98 -8.24 -15.81
N LEU A 246 9.18 -8.57 -14.53
CA LEU A 246 8.37 -9.57 -13.83
C LEU A 246 6.94 -9.06 -13.61
N LEU A 247 6.78 -7.80 -13.21
CA LEU A 247 5.46 -7.18 -13.03
C LEU A 247 4.67 -7.13 -14.35
N LYS A 248 5.34 -6.76 -15.45
CA LYS A 248 4.75 -6.74 -16.79
C LYS A 248 4.34 -8.14 -17.25
N LYS A 249 5.21 -9.14 -17.04
CA LYS A 249 4.92 -10.53 -17.42
C LYS A 249 3.72 -11.09 -16.64
N ALA A 250 3.58 -10.74 -15.37
CA ALA A 250 2.45 -11.13 -14.53
C ALA A 250 1.20 -10.24 -14.72
N ASP A 251 1.26 -9.25 -15.62
CA ASP A 251 0.18 -8.29 -15.87
C ASP A 251 -0.37 -7.69 -14.56
N VAL A 252 0.54 -7.22 -13.70
CA VAL A 252 0.21 -6.63 -12.38
C VAL A 252 -0.69 -5.41 -12.55
N ASP A 253 -1.69 -5.26 -11.68
CA ASP A 253 -2.64 -4.15 -11.69
C ASP A 253 -2.02 -2.85 -11.16
N ALA A 254 -1.35 -2.94 -10.01
CA ALA A 254 -0.69 -1.79 -9.40
C ALA A 254 0.57 -2.16 -8.62
N TYR A 255 1.55 -1.26 -8.64
CA TYR A 255 2.70 -1.27 -7.75
C TYR A 255 2.59 -0.11 -6.76
N VAL A 256 2.47 -0.40 -5.47
CA VAL A 256 2.29 0.59 -4.41
C VAL A 256 3.59 0.78 -3.65
N SER A 257 4.14 2.00 -3.69
CA SER A 257 5.35 2.40 -3.01
C SER A 257 5.14 3.50 -1.96
N GLY A 258 6.18 3.76 -1.19
CA GLY A 258 6.30 4.89 -0.27
C GLY A 258 7.65 5.54 -0.51
N TYR A 259 8.56 5.51 0.46
CA TYR A 259 9.92 6.07 0.36
C TYR A 259 9.99 7.57 0.04
N ASP A 260 9.65 7.98 -1.18
CA ASP A 260 9.51 9.39 -1.54
C ASP A 260 8.30 10.00 -0.84
N ARG A 261 8.48 11.20 -0.31
CA ARG A 261 7.47 11.89 0.51
C ARG A 261 6.49 12.65 -0.37
N ASP A 262 5.80 11.96 -1.26
CA ASP A 262 4.75 12.53 -2.12
C ASP A 262 3.62 11.51 -2.33
N LEU A 263 2.51 12.02 -2.87
CA LEU A 263 1.44 11.23 -3.45
C LEU A 263 1.56 11.34 -4.97
N GLU A 264 1.79 10.21 -5.63
CA GLU A 264 1.97 10.19 -7.07
C GLU A 264 1.23 9.01 -7.70
N LEU A 265 0.70 9.22 -8.90
CA LEU A 265 0.21 8.14 -9.75
C LEU A 265 0.87 8.26 -11.13
N ILE A 266 1.57 7.21 -11.53
CA ILE A 266 2.22 7.06 -12.82
C ILE A 266 1.58 5.87 -13.55
N GLN A 267 1.22 6.07 -14.81
CA GLN A 267 0.85 4.99 -15.74
C GLN A 267 2.02 4.65 -16.64
N GLU A 268 2.47 3.40 -16.60
CA GLU A 268 3.50 2.92 -17.52
C GLU A 268 3.24 1.44 -17.84
N ASP A 269 3.27 1.08 -19.13
CA ASP A 269 3.13 -0.31 -19.60
C ASP A 269 1.85 -1.04 -19.10
N GLY A 270 0.76 -0.31 -18.87
CA GLY A 270 -0.49 -0.88 -18.35
C GLY A 270 -0.44 -1.28 -16.87
N ILE A 271 0.53 -0.75 -16.11
CA ILE A 271 0.64 -0.91 -14.67
C ILE A 271 0.50 0.47 -14.01
N THR A 272 -0.31 0.53 -12.96
CA THR A 272 -0.46 1.74 -12.13
C THR A 272 0.60 1.76 -11.03
N TYR A 273 1.56 2.67 -11.12
CA TYR A 273 2.55 2.91 -10.07
C TYR A 273 2.02 3.99 -9.15
N VAL A 274 1.80 3.66 -7.88
CA VAL A 274 1.25 4.56 -6.88
C VAL A 274 2.31 4.82 -5.83
N ASN A 275 2.77 6.06 -5.70
CA ASN A 275 3.57 6.48 -4.57
C ASN A 275 2.66 7.04 -3.46
N CYS A 276 2.74 6.48 -2.26
CA CYS A 276 1.90 6.82 -1.11
C CYS A 276 2.76 7.09 0.13
N GLY A 277 3.62 8.11 0.07
CA GLY A 277 4.66 8.35 1.07
C GLY A 277 4.49 9.59 1.94
N THR A 278 3.30 10.19 2.04
CA THR A 278 3.04 11.40 2.84
C THR A 278 2.15 11.14 4.07
N GLY A 279 2.30 9.98 4.70
CA GLY A 279 1.51 9.59 5.88
C GLY A 279 1.70 10.45 7.12
N SER A 280 2.70 11.33 7.16
CA SER A 280 2.90 12.30 8.25
C SER A 280 3.50 13.63 7.82
N LEU A 281 4.48 13.62 6.93
CA LEU A 281 5.16 14.80 6.44
C LEU A 281 4.70 15.17 5.03
N ALA A 282 4.51 16.47 4.81
CA ALA A 282 4.37 17.01 3.48
C ALA A 282 5.71 16.95 2.73
N GLY A 283 5.63 16.66 1.44
CA GLY A 283 6.71 16.70 0.47
C GLY A 283 6.93 18.06 -0.16
N THR A 284 7.90 18.09 -1.07
CA THR A 284 8.14 19.21 -1.97
C THR A 284 7.48 18.99 -3.32
N SER A 285 7.22 20.05 -4.08
CA SER A 285 6.84 19.93 -5.48
C SER A 285 7.93 19.26 -6.32
N ALA A 286 7.55 18.47 -7.31
CA ALA A 286 8.47 17.92 -8.29
C ALA A 286 8.94 19.01 -9.26
N LEU A 287 10.26 19.10 -9.48
CA LEU A 287 10.84 20.01 -10.49
C LEU A 287 10.57 19.54 -11.93
N VAL A 288 10.61 18.22 -12.14
CA VAL A 288 10.37 17.55 -13.42
C VAL A 288 9.59 16.29 -13.11
N LEU A 289 8.45 16.14 -13.78
CA LEU A 289 7.60 14.96 -13.69
C LEU A 289 8.10 13.87 -14.64
N SER A 290 7.96 12.62 -14.21
CA SER A 290 8.12 11.44 -15.06
C SER A 290 7.10 11.49 -16.20
N SER A 291 7.44 10.94 -17.37
CA SER A 291 6.58 11.01 -18.56
C SER A 291 5.20 10.37 -18.38
N GLY A 292 5.12 9.32 -17.55
CA GLY A 292 3.87 8.64 -17.24
C GLY A 292 3.10 9.22 -16.05
N SER A 293 3.59 10.29 -15.41
CA SER A 293 2.93 10.90 -14.25
C SER A 293 1.59 11.52 -14.62
N GLU A 294 0.50 10.96 -14.11
CA GLU A 294 -0.85 11.51 -14.24
C GLU A 294 -1.18 12.50 -13.12
N PHE A 295 -0.61 12.28 -11.93
CA PHE A 295 -0.83 13.14 -10.77
C PHE A 295 0.38 13.14 -9.85
N PHE A 296 0.68 14.30 -9.25
CA PHE A 296 1.70 14.47 -8.22
C PHE A 296 1.24 15.50 -7.18
N SER A 297 1.41 15.21 -5.90
CA SER A 297 1.21 16.16 -4.81
C SER A 297 2.16 15.91 -3.65
N GLY A 298 2.71 16.98 -3.09
CA GLY A 298 3.46 16.93 -1.82
C GLY A 298 2.58 17.02 -0.58
N GLU A 299 1.26 17.07 -0.72
CA GLU A 299 0.36 17.19 0.43
C GLU A 299 0.36 15.90 1.28
N LYS A 300 0.18 16.07 2.61
CA LYS A 300 -0.03 14.94 3.52
C LYS A 300 -1.28 14.16 3.12
N GLY A 301 -1.23 12.84 3.22
CA GLY A 301 -2.36 12.03 2.84
C GLY A 301 -2.07 10.54 2.79
N PHE A 302 -2.99 9.83 2.15
CA PHE A 302 -2.96 8.37 1.99
C PHE A 302 -3.72 7.98 0.71
N CYS A 303 -3.57 6.73 0.28
CA CYS A 303 -4.24 6.22 -0.91
C CYS A 303 -5.37 5.26 -0.51
N LEU A 304 -6.52 5.35 -1.19
CA LEU A 304 -7.66 4.45 -1.04
C LEU A 304 -7.82 3.64 -2.33
N PHE A 305 -7.98 2.34 -2.20
CA PHE A 305 -8.17 1.40 -3.31
C PHE A 305 -9.54 0.74 -3.19
N GLU A 306 -10.30 0.76 -4.27
CA GLU A 306 -11.63 0.14 -4.36
C GLU A 306 -11.65 -0.86 -5.52
N LEU A 307 -11.83 -2.13 -5.20
CA LEU A 307 -11.89 -3.23 -6.16
C LEU A 307 -13.35 -3.62 -6.35
N THR A 308 -13.79 -3.64 -7.61
CA THR A 308 -15.18 -3.92 -8.00
C THR A 308 -15.23 -4.95 -9.14
N ALA A 309 -16.42 -5.31 -9.61
CA ALA A 309 -16.56 -6.17 -10.79
C ALA A 309 -16.06 -5.49 -12.09
N GLU A 310 -16.05 -4.16 -12.10
CA GLU A 310 -15.67 -3.34 -13.24
C GLU A 310 -14.15 -3.08 -13.29
N GLY A 311 -13.47 -3.07 -12.15
CA GLY A 311 -12.02 -2.88 -12.09
C GLY A 311 -11.51 -2.34 -10.76
N LEU A 312 -10.39 -1.63 -10.84
CA LEU A 312 -9.72 -1.01 -9.70
C LEU A 312 -9.86 0.52 -9.78
N VAL A 313 -10.30 1.12 -8.69
CA VAL A 313 -10.30 2.57 -8.48
C VAL A 313 -9.24 2.92 -7.45
N THR A 314 -8.34 3.83 -7.79
CA THR A 314 -7.31 4.36 -6.89
C THR A 314 -7.58 5.84 -6.64
N LYS A 315 -7.75 6.22 -5.37
CA LYS A 315 -7.99 7.59 -4.93
C LYS A 315 -6.82 8.06 -4.06
N LEU A 316 -6.28 9.23 -4.36
CA LEU A 316 -5.28 9.90 -3.53
C LEU A 316 -6.02 10.91 -2.64
N ILE A 317 -5.96 10.72 -1.32
CA ILE A 317 -6.78 11.44 -0.34
C ILE A 317 -5.90 12.42 0.44
N ASN A 318 -6.35 13.68 0.53
CA ASN A 318 -5.72 14.69 1.38
C ASN A 318 -5.97 14.33 2.87
N GLY A 319 -4.88 14.29 3.64
CA GLY A 319 -4.91 13.88 5.04
C GLY A 319 -5.42 14.94 6.02
N GLU A 320 -5.51 16.21 5.61
CA GLU A 320 -5.99 17.30 6.46
C GLU A 320 -7.52 17.44 6.38
N ASN A 321 -8.09 17.35 5.18
CA ASN A 321 -9.51 17.60 4.93
C ASN A 321 -10.31 16.40 4.41
N GLY A 322 -9.65 15.30 4.03
CA GLY A 322 -10.29 14.08 3.53
C GLY A 322 -10.79 14.16 2.08
N ASN A 323 -10.49 15.24 1.36
CA ASN A 323 -10.88 15.38 -0.04
C ASN A 323 -10.08 14.42 -0.93
N THR A 324 -10.73 13.88 -1.95
CA THR A 324 -10.05 13.17 -3.03
C THR A 324 -9.32 14.19 -3.91
N LEU A 325 -7.98 14.16 -3.87
CA LEU A 325 -7.11 14.99 -4.71
C LEU A 325 -7.08 14.50 -6.15
N PHE A 326 -7.11 13.18 -6.33
CA PHE A 326 -7.08 12.54 -7.64
C PHE A 326 -7.76 11.17 -7.57
N GLU A 327 -8.38 10.77 -8.67
CA GLU A 327 -9.03 9.47 -8.84
C GLU A 327 -8.62 8.89 -10.20
N HIS A 328 -8.06 7.69 -10.17
CA HIS A 328 -7.74 6.89 -11.35
C HIS A 328 -8.61 5.64 -11.37
N LYS A 329 -9.09 5.27 -12.56
CA LYS A 329 -9.90 4.07 -12.78
C LYS A 329 -9.27 3.22 -13.87
N GLN A 330 -9.03 1.96 -13.55
CA GLN A 330 -8.61 0.96 -14.53
C GLN A 330 -9.64 -0.17 -14.58
N PRO A 331 -9.95 -0.67 -15.78
CA PRO A 331 -10.86 -1.81 -15.92
C PRO A 331 -10.22 -3.09 -15.38
N LEU A 332 -11.05 -4.06 -14.99
CA LEU A 332 -10.60 -5.39 -14.62
C LEU A 332 -9.85 -6.04 -15.79
N LYS A 333 -8.61 -6.48 -15.54
CA LYS A 333 -7.78 -7.13 -16.55
C LYS A 333 -8.29 -8.52 -16.92
N SER A 334 -8.11 -8.91 -18.19
CA SER A 334 -8.46 -10.24 -18.67
C SER A 334 -7.25 -11.17 -18.53
N ARG A 335 -7.38 -12.22 -17.72
CA ARG A 335 -6.31 -13.18 -17.43
C ARG A 335 -6.66 -14.54 -18.06
N PRO A 336 -6.26 -14.81 -19.32
CA PRO A 336 -6.64 -16.04 -20.02
C PRO A 336 -6.01 -17.30 -19.44
N GLU A 337 -4.91 -17.17 -18.70
CA GLU A 337 -4.22 -18.28 -18.02
C GLU A 337 -5.02 -18.83 -16.82
N ARG A 338 -6.06 -18.11 -16.37
CA ARG A 338 -6.87 -18.53 -15.25
C ARG A 338 -7.87 -19.61 -15.66
N SER A 339 -7.72 -20.79 -15.08
CA SER A 339 -8.67 -21.91 -15.18
C SER A 339 -9.23 -22.21 -13.79
N THR A 340 -10.55 -22.37 -13.66
CA THR A 340 -11.19 -22.70 -12.37
C THR A 340 -10.79 -24.08 -11.85
N ILE A 341 -10.38 -24.99 -12.74
CA ILE A 341 -9.96 -26.35 -12.39
C ILE A 341 -8.54 -26.35 -11.81
N ASP A 342 -7.65 -25.51 -12.35
CA ASP A 342 -6.23 -25.49 -11.97
C ASP A 342 -5.90 -24.42 -10.92
N GLN A 343 -6.88 -23.60 -10.51
CA GLN A 343 -6.68 -22.52 -9.55
C GLN A 343 -6.17 -23.03 -8.19
N PHE A 344 -6.75 -24.14 -7.69
CA PHE A 344 -6.34 -24.73 -6.41
C PHE A 344 -4.91 -25.31 -6.47
N ASN A 345 -4.58 -25.98 -7.58
CA ASN A 345 -3.24 -26.51 -7.81
C ASN A 345 -2.20 -25.39 -7.91
N SER A 346 -2.53 -24.31 -8.63
CA SER A 346 -1.64 -23.16 -8.76
C SER A 346 -1.46 -22.43 -7.42
N LEU A 347 -2.52 -22.35 -6.60
CA LEU A 347 -2.47 -21.75 -5.27
C LEU A 347 -1.58 -22.55 -4.31
N SER A 348 -1.64 -23.88 -4.34
CA SER A 348 -0.78 -24.74 -3.49
C SER A 348 0.69 -24.73 -3.90
N GLU A 349 1.01 -24.26 -5.13
CA GLU A 349 2.37 -24.09 -5.61
C GLU A 349 2.99 -22.74 -5.24
N ILE A 350 2.20 -21.75 -4.79
CA ILE A 350 2.73 -20.45 -4.32
C ILE A 350 3.66 -20.72 -3.13
N PRO A 351 4.87 -20.11 -3.09
CA PRO A 351 5.82 -20.31 -1.99
C PRO A 351 5.18 -20.10 -0.63
N GLU A 352 5.40 -21.00 0.32
CA GLU A 352 4.88 -20.85 1.68
C GLU A 352 5.48 -19.61 2.36
N VAL A 353 4.65 -18.86 3.10
CA VAL A 353 5.12 -17.72 3.90
C VAL A 353 5.78 -18.23 5.18
N VAL A 354 7.09 -18.42 5.11
CA VAL A 354 7.92 -18.86 6.24
C VAL A 354 8.89 -17.74 6.60
N TYR A 355 9.02 -17.46 7.90
CA TYR A 355 9.99 -16.49 8.38
C TYR A 355 11.42 -16.91 8.02
N VAL A 356 12.16 -15.98 7.43
CA VAL A 356 13.58 -16.14 7.09
C VAL A 356 14.41 -15.29 8.05
N PRO A 357 15.10 -15.87 9.05
CA PRO A 357 15.95 -15.10 9.95
C PRO A 357 17.06 -14.38 9.18
N VAL A 358 17.16 -13.07 9.38
CA VAL A 358 18.25 -12.25 8.86
C VAL A 358 19.20 -11.98 10.03
N PRO A 359 20.48 -12.39 9.96
CA PRO A 359 21.45 -12.11 11.02
C PRO A 359 21.54 -10.61 11.30
N GLU A 360 21.83 -10.23 12.55
CA GLU A 360 22.07 -8.82 12.88
C GLU A 360 23.10 -8.22 11.94
N MET A 361 22.71 -7.16 11.24
CA MET A 361 23.66 -6.37 10.49
C MET A 361 24.65 -5.76 11.47
N GLY A 362 25.92 -6.15 11.36
CA GLY A 362 26.99 -5.42 12.02
C GLY A 362 26.84 -3.93 11.67
N LYS A 363 27.04 -3.04 12.65
CA LYS A 363 26.99 -1.59 12.43
C LYS A 363 27.72 -1.29 11.13
N LEU A 364 27.01 -0.71 10.15
CA LEU A 364 27.63 -0.24 8.91
C LEU A 364 28.91 0.47 9.31
N PRO A 365 30.07 0.10 8.71
CA PRO A 365 31.32 0.72 9.07
C PRO A 365 31.12 2.22 8.89
N GLY A 366 31.08 2.96 10.00
CA GLY A 366 30.61 4.34 10.03
C GLY A 366 31.43 5.22 9.10
N LYS A 367 31.06 6.51 9.00
CA LYS A 367 31.84 7.52 8.25
C LYS A 367 33.36 7.41 8.46
N ASP A 368 33.81 6.93 9.62
CA ASP A 368 35.20 6.59 9.92
C ASP A 368 35.88 5.62 8.94
N VAL A 369 35.20 4.58 8.45
CA VAL A 369 35.81 3.65 7.49
C VAL A 369 35.89 4.26 6.10
N PHE A 370 34.88 5.01 5.68
CA PHE A 370 34.96 5.78 4.43
C PHE A 370 36.08 6.84 4.51
N VAL A 371 36.17 7.59 5.62
CA VAL A 371 37.25 8.55 5.87
C VAL A 371 38.62 7.87 5.96
N ARG A 372 38.71 6.67 6.55
CA ARG A 372 39.95 5.90 6.56
C ARG A 372 40.32 5.37 5.18
N VAL A 373 39.38 4.84 4.41
CA VAL A 373 39.65 4.31 3.06
C VAL A 373 40.01 5.46 2.11
N VAL A 374 39.20 6.52 2.06
CA VAL A 374 39.46 7.70 1.21
C VAL A 374 40.70 8.44 1.69
N GLY A 375 40.91 8.56 3.01
CA GLY A 375 42.11 9.17 3.59
C GLY A 375 43.37 8.38 3.26
N THR A 376 43.32 7.04 3.30
CA THR A 376 44.44 6.16 2.96
C THR A 376 44.76 6.25 1.46
N ILE A 377 43.75 6.20 0.59
CA ILE A 377 43.92 6.37 -0.86
C ILE A 377 44.51 7.75 -1.16
N GLY A 378 44.02 8.81 -0.51
CA GLY A 378 44.56 10.16 -0.63
C GLY A 378 46.03 10.26 -0.21
N LEU A 379 46.43 9.60 0.87
CA LEU A 379 47.81 9.55 1.34
C LEU A 379 48.73 8.79 0.36
N CYS A 380 48.25 7.71 -0.25
CA CYS A 380 48.96 6.96 -1.28
C CYS A 380 49.19 7.81 -2.54
N ILE A 381 48.19 8.58 -2.97
CA ILE A 381 48.34 9.47 -4.13
C ILE A 381 49.36 10.58 -3.83
N LEU A 382 49.30 11.17 -2.64
CA LEU A 382 50.23 12.23 -2.20
C LEU A 382 51.68 11.74 -2.13
N THR A 383 51.91 10.52 -1.65
CA THR A 383 53.25 9.91 -1.60
C THR A 383 53.81 9.63 -2.99
N VAL A 384 52.98 9.13 -3.92
CA VAL A 384 53.38 8.96 -5.32
C VAL A 384 53.76 10.30 -5.95
N LEU A 385 52.92 11.33 -5.81
CA LEU A 385 53.20 12.66 -6.38
C LEU A 385 54.46 13.31 -5.78
N ALA A 386 54.68 13.17 -4.46
CA ALA A 386 55.89 13.66 -3.81
C ALA A 386 57.15 12.96 -4.34
N SER A 387 57.09 11.63 -4.52
CA SER A 387 58.22 10.87 -5.08
C SER A 387 58.56 11.28 -6.52
N MET A 388 57.55 11.58 -7.34
CA MET A 388 57.74 12.08 -8.71
C MET A 388 58.31 13.51 -8.72
N GLY A 389 57.88 14.35 -7.78
CA GLY A 389 58.39 15.71 -7.59
C GLY A 389 59.87 15.74 -7.18
N VAL A 390 60.27 14.83 -6.27
CA VAL A 390 61.68 14.68 -5.87
C VAL A 390 62.53 14.16 -7.03
N ALA A 391 62.05 13.16 -7.79
CA ALA A 391 62.76 12.63 -8.95
C ALA A 391 62.97 13.70 -10.05
N THR A 392 61.97 14.55 -10.30
CA THR A 392 62.10 15.67 -11.24
C THR A 392 62.99 16.80 -10.72
N GLY A 393 62.99 17.07 -9.41
CA GLY A 393 63.91 18.01 -8.78
C GLY A 393 65.38 17.58 -8.87
N ILE A 394 65.68 16.31 -8.57
CA ILE A 394 67.03 15.74 -8.70
C ILE A 394 67.48 15.74 -10.16
N SER A 395 66.60 15.38 -11.11
CA SER A 395 66.92 15.42 -12.54
C SER A 395 67.26 16.83 -13.04
N ARG A 396 66.63 17.87 -12.48
CA ARG A 396 66.95 19.27 -12.82
C ARG A 396 68.24 19.78 -12.17
N ALA A 397 68.62 19.25 -11.00
CA ALA A 397 69.86 19.62 -10.31
C ALA A 397 71.11 18.91 -10.88
N MET A 398 70.92 17.83 -11.66
CA MET A 398 71.99 17.07 -12.32
C MET A 398 72.26 17.50 -13.77
N LYS A 399 71.54 18.51 -14.28
CA LYS A 399 71.86 19.24 -15.51
C LYS A 399 72.50 20.57 -15.14
#